data_AF-A0A1L7D521-F1
#
_entry.id   AF-A0A1L7D521-F1
#
_cell.length_a   1.000
_cell.length_b   1.000
_cell.length_c   1.000
_cell.angle_alpha   90.00
_cell.angle_beta   90.00
_cell.angle_gamma   90.00
#
_symmetry.space_group_name_H-M   'P 1'
#
loop_
_entity.id
_entity.type
_entity.pdbx_description
1 polymer ?
#
loop_
_entity_poly.entity_id
_entity_poly.type
_entity_poly.pdbx_seq_one_letter_code
_entity_poly.pdbx_strand_id
1 'polypeptide(L)'
;MRAEFLTKWHKRSMLTWKELKSHKKHGLGYEDLSEKCFAVQVPPQFQGTKKFRVFRHKGNLPFVGVQQGAVFHVVWIETKYGELYKH
;
A
#
# COMPACT_ATOMS: atom_id res chain seq x y z
N MET A 1 3.75 -9.96 16.24
CA MET A 1 4.58 -9.69 15.03
C MET A 1 3.83 -9.93 13.72
N ARG A 2 3.15 -11.08 13.50
CA ARG A 2 2.26 -11.34 12.34
C ARG A 2 0.82 -10.83 12.51
N ALA A 3 0.33 -10.81 13.75
CA ALA A 3 -1.06 -10.48 14.07
C ALA A 3 -1.48 -9.06 13.64
N GLU A 4 -0.68 -8.02 13.92
CA GLU A 4 -1.08 -6.63 13.62
C GLU A 4 -1.30 -6.37 12.12
N PHE A 5 -0.43 -6.93 11.27
CA PHE A 5 -0.59 -6.87 9.81
C PHE A 5 -1.93 -7.48 9.39
N LEU A 6 -2.20 -8.72 9.83
CA LEU A 6 -3.42 -9.45 9.48
C LEU A 6 -4.67 -8.75 10.04
N THR A 7 -4.62 -8.22 11.26
CA THR A 7 -5.72 -7.47 11.86
C THR A 7 -6.06 -6.21 11.05
N LYS A 8 -5.06 -5.42 10.65
CA LYS A 8 -5.30 -4.23 9.80
C LYS A 8 -5.82 -4.62 8.42
N TRP A 9 -5.32 -5.71 7.84
CA TRP A 9 -5.78 -6.18 6.53
C TRP A 9 -7.22 -6.69 6.58
N HIS A 10 -7.56 -7.49 7.60
CA HIS A 10 -8.93 -7.95 7.83
C HIS A 10 -9.91 -6.78 8.00
N LYS A 11 -9.52 -5.74 8.73
CA LYS A 11 -10.33 -4.51 8.84
C LYS A 11 -10.58 -3.84 7.48
N ARG A 12 -9.59 -3.83 6.59
CA ARG A 12 -9.74 -3.28 5.24
C ARG A 12 -10.58 -4.17 4.32
N SER A 13 -10.52 -5.49 4.47
CA SER A 13 -11.30 -6.41 3.62
C SER A 13 -12.81 -6.31 3.85
N MET A 14 -13.24 -5.69 4.95
CA MET A 14 -14.65 -5.40 5.23
C MET A 14 -15.13 -4.07 4.64
N LEU A 15 -14.25 -3.31 3.98
CA LEU A 15 -14.53 -1.97 3.45
C LEU A 15 -14.41 -1.95 1.93
N THR A 16 -15.28 -1.16 1.30
CA THR A 16 -15.19 -0.83 -0.12
C THR A 16 -14.01 0.11 -0.38
N TRP A 17 -13.56 0.19 -1.64
CA TRP A 17 -12.56 1.18 -2.07
C TRP A 17 -12.97 2.62 -1.77
N LYS A 18 -14.27 2.92 -1.87
CA LYS A 18 -14.82 4.25 -1.59
C LYS A 18 -14.70 4.58 -0.10
N GLU A 19 -15.03 3.64 0.78
CA GLU A 19 -14.88 3.81 2.22
C GLU A 19 -13.40 3.95 2.61
N LEU A 20 -12.53 3.09 2.09
CA LEU A 20 -11.07 3.18 2.31
C LEU A 20 -10.51 4.56 1.95
N LYS A 21 -11.00 5.18 0.87
CA LYS A 21 -10.59 6.53 0.46
C LYS A 21 -10.97 7.62 1.48
N SER A 22 -12.04 7.42 2.25
CA SER A 22 -12.48 8.38 3.29
C SER A 22 -11.70 8.25 4.61
N HIS A 23 -10.99 7.14 4.82
CA HIS A 23 -10.17 6.95 6.02
C HIS A 23 -8.83 7.72 5.94
N LYS A 24 -8.29 8.10 7.11
CA LYS A 24 -6.95 8.68 7.21
C LYS A 24 -5.89 7.72 6.66
N LYS A 25 -4.90 8.24 5.92
CA LYS A 25 -3.79 7.47 5.33
C LYS A 25 -2.96 6.65 6.33
N HIS A 26 -2.77 7.17 7.54
CA HIS A 26 -2.08 6.46 8.63
C HIS A 26 -2.96 5.46 9.38
N GLY A 27 -4.27 5.46 9.12
CA GLY A 27 -5.24 4.51 9.63
C GLY A 27 -5.51 3.39 8.62
N LEU A 28 -6.78 3.23 8.23
CA LEU A 28 -7.20 2.23 7.24
C LEU A 28 -7.10 2.73 5.80
N GLY A 29 -6.98 4.05 5.59
CA GLY A 29 -6.91 4.64 4.26
C GLY A 29 -5.55 4.46 3.60
N TYR A 30 -5.37 5.18 2.49
CA TYR A 30 -4.18 5.08 1.64
C TYR A 30 -3.79 6.43 1.03
N GLU A 31 -2.61 6.46 0.45
CA GLU A 31 -2.17 7.48 -0.51
C GLU A 31 -1.73 6.80 -1.81
N ASP A 32 -1.83 7.51 -2.93
CA ASP A 32 -1.33 7.02 -4.22
C ASP A 32 0.00 7.73 -4.53
N LEU A 33 1.03 6.96 -4.89
CA LEU A 33 2.31 7.44 -5.36
C LEU A 33 2.51 7.10 -6.84
N SER A 34 3.29 7.91 -7.54
CA SER A 34 3.76 7.57 -8.89
C SER A 34 5.00 6.69 -8.83
N GLU A 35 5.25 5.91 -9.88
CA GLU A 35 6.45 5.07 -10.06
C GLU A 35 7.77 5.77 -9.68
N LYS A 36 7.94 7.03 -10.10
CA LYS A 36 9.11 7.89 -9.84
C LYS A 36 9.38 8.21 -8.36
N CYS A 37 8.48 7.86 -7.44
CA CYS A 37 8.72 8.03 -6.00
C CYS A 37 9.56 6.90 -5.41
N PHE A 38 9.62 5.74 -6.06
CA PHE A 38 10.30 4.57 -5.51
C PHE A 38 11.80 4.60 -5.77
N ALA A 39 12.58 4.26 -4.75
CA ALA A 39 14.04 4.13 -4.83
C ALA A 39 14.49 2.76 -5.38
N VAL A 40 13.53 1.88 -5.68
CA VAL A 40 13.75 0.53 -6.20
C VAL A 40 13.14 0.39 -7.59
N GLN A 41 13.65 -0.56 -8.37
CA GLN A 41 13.10 -0.86 -9.68
C GLN A 41 11.67 -1.42 -9.56
N VAL A 42 10.76 -0.88 -10.37
CA VAL A 42 9.41 -1.41 -10.52
C VAL A 42 9.45 -2.73 -11.31
N PRO A 43 8.83 -3.81 -10.79
CA PRO A 43 8.74 -5.07 -11.52
C PRO A 43 8.13 -4.87 -12.92
N PRO A 44 8.65 -5.52 -13.96
CA PRO A 44 8.24 -5.29 -15.36
C PRO A 44 6.72 -5.31 -15.58
N GLN A 45 6.00 -6.20 -14.92
CA GLN A 45 4.54 -6.33 -15.04
C GLN A 45 3.74 -5.13 -14.51
N PHE A 46 4.38 -4.23 -13.74
CA PHE A 46 3.76 -3.02 -13.18
C PHE A 46 4.39 -1.73 -13.72
N GLN A 47 5.36 -1.80 -14.63
CA GLN A 47 5.96 -0.61 -15.24
C GLN A 47 4.92 0.24 -15.97
N GLY A 48 5.05 1.57 -15.89
CA GLY A 48 4.08 2.51 -16.47
C GLY A 48 2.78 2.64 -15.67
N THR A 49 2.67 1.95 -14.52
CA THR A 49 1.54 2.15 -13.60
C THR A 49 1.55 3.57 -13.06
N LYS A 50 0.45 4.31 -13.34
CA LYS A 50 0.33 5.71 -12.92
C LYS A 50 0.20 5.89 -11.41
N LYS A 51 -0.38 4.91 -10.73
CA LYS A 51 -0.75 5.00 -9.31
C LYS A 51 -0.45 3.69 -8.59
N PHE A 52 0.54 3.74 -7.72
CA PHE A 52 0.81 2.73 -6.72
C PHE A 52 0.17 3.16 -5.41
N ARG A 53 -0.71 2.32 -4.89
CA ARG A 53 -1.42 2.60 -3.65
C ARG A 53 -0.62 2.12 -2.46
N VAL A 54 -0.49 3.00 -1.49
CA VAL A 54 0.26 2.79 -0.26
C VAL A 54 -0.70 2.66 0.91
N PHE A 55 -0.68 1.51 1.56
CA PHE A 55 -1.39 1.26 2.81
C PHE A 55 -0.40 1.11 3.95
N ARG A 56 -0.84 1.45 5.17
CA ARG A 56 0.00 1.34 6.38
C ARG A 56 -0.31 0.06 7.14
N HIS A 57 0.73 -0.65 7.59
CA HIS A 57 0.64 -1.87 8.39
C HIS A 57 1.24 -1.65 9.79
N LYS A 58 2.13 -2.52 10.25
CA LYS A 58 2.79 -2.50 11.55
C LYS A 58 3.53 -1.18 11.79
N GLY A 59 3.25 -0.51 12.91
CA GLY A 59 3.99 0.70 13.30
C GLY A 59 4.06 1.78 12.22
N ASN A 60 3.05 1.83 11.33
CA ASN A 60 2.94 2.73 10.17
C ASN A 60 3.92 2.48 8.99
N LEU A 61 4.59 1.33 8.97
CA LEU A 61 5.32 0.88 7.78
C LEU A 61 4.35 0.72 6.59
N PRO A 62 4.73 1.12 5.37
CA PRO A 62 3.93 0.96 4.18
C PRO A 62 4.02 -0.45 3.61
N PHE A 63 2.97 -0.82 2.91
CA PHE A 63 3.05 -1.80 1.84
C PHE A 63 2.34 -1.20 0.63
N VAL A 64 2.85 -1.54 -0.54
CA VAL A 64 2.55 -0.85 -1.79
C VAL A 64 2.07 -1.85 -2.80
N GLY A 65 1.04 -1.47 -3.54
CA GLY A 65 0.45 -2.33 -4.55
C GLY A 65 -0.32 -1.57 -5.61
N VAL A 66 -0.84 -2.33 -6.58
CA VAL A 66 -1.63 -1.80 -7.69
C VAL A 66 -3.06 -2.30 -7.54
N GLN A 67 -4.02 -1.37 -7.56
CA GLN A 67 -5.44 -1.73 -7.62
C GLN A 67 -5.83 -1.92 -9.08
N GLN A 68 -6.32 -3.12 -9.42
CA GLN A 68 -6.92 -3.44 -10.72
C GLN A 68 -8.35 -3.94 -10.50
N GLY A 69 -9.34 -3.08 -10.76
CA GLY A 69 -10.74 -3.36 -10.43
C GLY A 69 -10.93 -3.61 -8.93
N ALA A 70 -11.38 -4.82 -8.58
CA ALA A 70 -11.57 -5.24 -7.19
C ALA A 70 -10.31 -5.88 -6.56
N VAL A 71 -9.27 -6.16 -7.35
CA VAL A 71 -8.08 -6.86 -6.89
C VAL A 71 -7.00 -5.87 -6.48
N PHE A 72 -6.31 -6.16 -5.38
CA PHE A 72 -5.12 -5.42 -4.95
C PHE A 72 -3.89 -6.31 -5.03
N HIS A 73 -3.05 -6.04 -6.01
CA HIS A 73 -1.78 -6.74 -6.20
C HIS A 73 -0.74 -6.13 -5.28
N VAL A 74 -0.37 -6.82 -4.21
CA VAL A 74 0.74 -6.41 -3.36
C VAL A 74 2.04 -6.59 -4.12
N VAL A 75 2.81 -5.51 -4.26
CA VAL A 75 4.09 -5.50 -4.98
C VAL A 75 5.26 -5.48 -3.99
N TRP A 76 5.16 -4.64 -2.96
CA TRP A 76 6.19 -4.52 -1.92
C TRP A 76 5.56 -4.45 -0.53
N ILE A 77 6.25 -5.04 0.45
CA ILE A 77 5.97 -4.87 1.87
C ILE A 77 7.25 -4.34 2.51
N GLU A 78 7.23 -3.09 2.95
CA GLU A 78 8.40 -2.49 3.56
C GLU A 78 8.56 -2.98 4.99
N THR A 79 9.78 -3.38 5.35
CA THR A 79 10.11 -3.91 6.68
C THR A 79 10.86 -2.89 7.54
N LYS A 80 11.52 -1.90 6.92
CA LYS A 80 12.16 -0.76 7.59
C LYS A 80 11.88 0.52 6.82
N TYR A 81 11.62 1.61 7.53
CA TYR A 81 11.32 2.90 6.93
C TYR A 81 12.42 3.38 5.99
N GLY A 82 12.04 3.82 4.79
CA GLY A 82 12.91 4.45 3.81
C GLY A 82 13.61 3.48 2.86
N GLU A 83 13.34 2.17 2.94
CA GLU A 83 13.88 1.17 2.01
C GLU A 83 13.21 1.27 0.63
N LEU A 84 11.92 1.60 0.59
CA LEU A 84 11.12 1.60 -0.63
C LEU A 84 11.01 2.99 -1.28
N TYR A 85 10.80 4.03 -0.46
CA TYR A 85 10.72 5.42 -0.90
C TYR A 85 10.93 6.38 0.29
N LYS A 86 11.17 7.66 0.00
CA LYS A 86 11.26 8.69 1.04
C LYS A 86 9.85 9.04 1.57
N HIS A 87 9.62 8.78 2.86
CA HIS A 87 8.34 8.97 3.55
C HIS A 87 7.92 10.43 3.71
#